data_AF-A0A3D5LDZ2-F1
#
_entry.id   AF-A0A3D5LDZ2-F1
#
_cell.length_a   1.000
_cell.length_b   1.000
_cell.length_c   1.000
_cell.angle_alpha   90.00
_cell.angle_beta   90.00
_cell.angle_gamma   90.00
#
_symmetry.space_group_name_H-M   'P 1'
#
loop_
_entity.id
_entity.type
_entity.pdbx_description
1 polymer ?
#
loop_
_entity_poly.entity_id
_entity_poly.type
_entity_poly.pdbx_seq_one_letter_code
_entity_poly.pdbx_strand_id
1 'polypeptide(L)'
;MNVNLIPFSIYWFLFLILNVIYFIFPFLFFLLLPAVFVMILIWGICVFEIGRATIISSQNKRITRIILAFLASLLTISINPIGMILWDFINWRHINSFAHYFTKAYWIIILIHMLLFWLGEEIGYQNSKEND
;
A
#
# COMPACT_ATOMS: atom_id res chain seq x y z
N MET A 1 6.66 10.31 19.98
CA MET A 1 6.12 9.28 19.06
C MET A 1 7.27 8.78 18.21
N ASN A 2 7.80 7.58 18.46
CA ASN A 2 8.75 6.94 17.55
C ASN A 2 8.04 5.74 16.91
N VAL A 3 7.18 6.05 15.94
CA VAL A 3 6.59 5.04 15.06
C VAL A 3 7.70 4.62 14.11
N ASN A 4 8.19 3.39 14.24
CA ASN A 4 9.25 2.89 13.38
C ASN A 4 8.67 2.55 12.01
N LEU A 5 8.42 3.57 11.19
CA LEU A 5 7.85 3.48 9.84
C LEU A 5 8.89 3.04 8.79
N ILE A 6 10.12 2.74 9.19
CA ILE A 6 11.20 2.32 8.28
C ILE A 6 10.76 1.13 7.41
N PRO A 7 10.15 0.04 7.95
CA PRO A 7 9.71 -1.07 7.12
C PRO A 7 8.67 -0.63 6.08
N PHE A 8 7.66 0.14 6.51
CA PHE A 8 6.64 0.66 5.60
C PHE A 8 7.24 1.54 4.50
N SER A 9 8.17 2.44 4.85
CA SER A 9 8.82 3.34 3.89
C SER A 9 9.63 2.58 2.86
N ILE A 10 10.40 1.55 3.26
CA ILE A 10 11.16 0.70 2.34
C ILE A 10 10.22 -0.03 1.36
N TYR A 11 9.16 -0.67 1.87
CA TYR A 11 8.17 -1.36 1.04
C TYR A 11 7.48 -0.41 0.06
N TRP A 12 7.06 0.76 0.54
CA TRP A 12 6.40 1.78 -0.27
C TRP A 12 7.31 2.26 -1.41
N PHE A 13 8.58 2.53 -1.13
CA PHE A 13 9.54 3.00 -2.13
C PHE A 13 9.84 1.93 -3.18
N LEU A 14 9.99 0.67 -2.78
CA LEU A 14 10.13 -0.47 -3.68
C LEU A 14 8.94 -0.59 -4.63
N PHE A 15 7.72 -0.48 -4.10
CA PHE A 15 6.50 -0.57 -4.87
C PHE A 15 6.35 0.61 -5.86
N LEU A 16 6.79 1.80 -5.46
CA LEU A 16 6.84 2.98 -6.32
C LEU A 16 7.82 2.81 -7.49
N ILE A 17 9.05 2.36 -7.22
CA ILE A 17 10.05 2.11 -8.27
C ILE A 17 9.53 1.07 -9.26
N LEU A 18 8.96 -0.02 -8.77
CA LEU A 18 8.44 -1.09 -9.61
C LEU A 18 7.28 -0.60 -10.49
N ASN A 19 6.40 0.24 -9.94
CA ASN A 19 5.30 0.84 -10.69
C ASN A 19 5.81 1.78 -11.80
N VAL A 20 6.84 2.58 -11.52
CA VAL A 20 7.47 3.44 -12.54
C VAL A 20 8.12 2.62 -13.66
N ILE A 21 8.86 1.57 -13.32
CA ILE A 21 9.49 0.67 -14.31
C ILE A 21 8.42 0.03 -15.20
N TYR A 22 7.30 -0.40 -14.60
CA TYR A 22 6.17 -0.99 -15.33
C TYR A 22 5.64 -0.05 -16.41
N PHE A 23 5.47 1.24 -16.11
CA PHE A 23 4.99 2.20 -17.10
C PHE A 23 6.03 2.52 -18.18
N ILE A 24 7.33 2.48 -17.87
CA ILE A 24 8.39 2.74 -18.87
C ILE A 24 8.55 1.54 -19.83
N PHE A 25 8.44 0.31 -19.34
CA PHE A 25 8.67 -0.91 -20.12
C PHE A 25 7.45 -1.86 -20.13
N PRO A 26 6.40 -1.57 -20.92
CA PRO A 26 5.17 -2.35 -20.92
C PRO A 26 5.35 -3.80 -21.41
N PHE A 27 6.36 -4.10 -22.24
CA PHE A 27 6.67 -5.46 -22.69
C PHE A 27 7.11 -6.39 -21.55
N LEU A 28 7.66 -5.85 -20.46
CA LEU A 28 8.07 -6.62 -19.28
C LEU A 28 6.85 -7.27 -18.59
N PHE A 29 5.65 -6.72 -18.79
CA PHE A 29 4.41 -7.19 -18.17
C PHE A 29 4.04 -8.62 -18.58
N PHE A 30 4.15 -8.96 -19.87
CA PHE A 30 3.81 -10.30 -20.34
C PHE A 30 4.73 -11.37 -19.75
N LEU A 31 6.00 -11.03 -19.55
CA LEU A 31 6.99 -11.91 -18.92
C LEU A 31 6.73 -12.07 -17.42
N LEU A 32 6.25 -11.01 -16.76
CA LEU A 32 6.04 -10.95 -15.31
C LEU A 32 4.62 -11.34 -14.89
N LEU A 33 3.70 -11.63 -15.81
CA LEU A 33 2.30 -11.92 -15.49
C LEU A 33 2.11 -13.05 -14.46
N PRO A 34 2.86 -14.16 -14.50
CA PRO A 34 2.85 -15.16 -13.42
C PRO A 34 3.37 -14.60 -12.09
N ALA A 35 4.38 -13.73 -12.15
CA ALA A 35 4.94 -13.08 -10.97
C ALA A 35 3.97 -12.06 -10.35
N VAL A 36 3.07 -11.45 -11.13
CA VAL A 36 2.04 -10.53 -10.61
C VAL A 36 1.11 -11.22 -9.61
N PHE A 37 0.69 -12.45 -9.88
CA PHE A 37 -0.15 -13.21 -8.94
C PHE A 37 0.58 -13.48 -7.61
N VAL A 38 1.87 -13.84 -7.70
CA VAL A 38 2.71 -14.05 -6.51
C VAL A 38 2.92 -12.73 -5.76
N MET A 39 3.11 -11.62 -6.48
CA MET A 39 3.26 -10.30 -5.88
C MET A 39 2.00 -9.82 -5.15
N ILE A 40 0.80 -10.14 -5.64
CA ILE A 40 -0.45 -9.81 -4.93
C ILE A 40 -0.53 -10.54 -3.59
N LEU A 41 -0.12 -11.81 -3.55
CA LEU A 41 -0.07 -12.59 -2.31
C LEU A 41 0.97 -12.04 -1.34
N ILE A 42 2.19 -11.77 -1.83
CA ILE A 42 3.26 -11.16 -1.03
C ILE A 42 2.81 -9.79 -0.50
N TRP A 43 2.17 -8.97 -1.34
CA TRP A 43 1.64 -7.68 -0.93
C TRP A 43 0.66 -7.81 0.23
N GLY A 44 -0.31 -8.73 0.16
CA GLY A 44 -1.26 -8.97 1.26
C GLY A 44 -0.57 -9.36 2.57
N ILE A 45 0.44 -10.24 2.49
CA ILE A 45 1.23 -10.67 3.66
C ILE A 45 2.04 -9.50 4.23
N CYS A 46 2.70 -8.71 3.38
CA CYS A 46 3.47 -7.54 3.82
C CYS A 46 2.57 -6.50 4.50
N VAL A 47 1.41 -6.19 3.91
CA VAL A 47 0.43 -5.26 4.50
C VAL A 47 -0.02 -5.73 5.88
N PHE A 48 -0.31 -7.01 6.01
CA PHE A 48 -0.70 -7.63 7.26
C PHE A 48 0.41 -7.53 8.33
N GLU A 49 1.65 -7.90 7.99
CA GLU A 49 2.79 -7.84 8.92
C GLU A 49 3.15 -6.41 9.32
N ILE A 50 3.02 -5.44 8.39
CA ILE A 50 3.21 -4.02 8.74
C ILE A 50 2.11 -3.55 9.70
N GLY A 51 0.85 -3.93 9.48
CA GLY A 51 -0.25 -3.66 10.41
C GLY A 51 0.05 -4.20 11.80
N ARG A 52 0.51 -5.46 11.88
CA ARG A 52 0.93 -6.12 13.13
C ARG A 52 2.08 -5.38 13.83
N ALA A 53 3.12 -4.99 13.09
CA ALA A 53 4.29 -4.28 13.64
C ALA A 53 3.94 -2.87 14.15
N THR A 54 2.90 -2.23 13.60
CA THR A 54 2.56 -0.84 13.91
C THR A 54 2.00 -0.68 15.34
N ILE A 55 1.41 -1.73 15.91
CA ILE A 55 0.86 -1.77 17.28
C ILE A 55 1.91 -1.43 18.34
N ILE A 56 3.15 -1.88 18.13
CA ILE A 56 4.27 -1.64 19.05
C ILE A 56 4.51 -0.12 19.22
N SER A 57 4.09 0.69 18.24
CA SER A 57 4.25 2.14 18.26
C SER A 57 2.97 2.96 18.41
N SER A 58 1.82 2.40 18.06
CA SER A 58 0.51 3.02 18.18
C SER A 58 -0.04 2.69 19.57
N GLN A 59 0.32 3.49 20.58
CA GLN A 59 -0.15 3.30 21.96
C GLN A 59 -1.69 3.29 22.04
N ASN A 60 -2.30 2.10 21.96
CA ASN A 60 -3.68 1.68 22.31
C ASN A 60 -4.89 2.56 21.91
N LYS A 61 -4.71 3.70 21.23
CA LYS A 61 -5.82 4.59 20.87
C LYS A 61 -6.46 4.15 19.56
N ARG A 62 -7.64 3.53 19.65
CA ARG A 62 -8.45 3.02 18.54
C ARG A 62 -8.56 3.97 17.34
N ILE A 63 -8.65 5.28 17.56
CA ILE A 63 -8.73 6.28 16.48
C ILE A 63 -7.40 6.42 15.72
N THR A 64 -6.26 6.40 16.41
CA THR A 64 -4.94 6.47 15.77
C THR A 64 -4.69 5.26 14.87
N ARG A 65 -5.15 4.07 15.29
CA ARG A 65 -5.12 2.82 14.53
C ARG A 65 -5.86 2.95 13.19
N ILE A 66 -7.11 3.41 13.25
CA ILE A 66 -7.95 3.62 12.05
C ILE A 66 -7.35 4.66 11.10
N ILE A 67 -6.87 5.79 11.64
CA ILE A 67 -6.25 6.85 10.81
C ILE A 67 -5.00 6.31 10.11
N LEU A 68 -4.18 5.52 10.80
CA LEU A 68 -2.94 5.00 10.26
C LEU A 68 -3.20 3.93 9.19
N ALA A 69 -4.18 3.04 9.40
CA ALA A 69 -4.64 2.08 8.39
C ALA A 69 -5.18 2.78 7.14
N PHE A 70 -5.98 3.85 7.32
CA PHE A 70 -6.48 4.66 6.22
C PHE A 70 -5.35 5.35 5.46
N LEU A 71 -4.41 5.98 6.16
CA LEU A 71 -3.28 6.68 5.57
C LEU A 71 -2.36 5.73 4.80
N ALA A 72 -2.03 4.57 5.38
CA ALA A 72 -1.21 3.54 4.73
C ALA A 72 -1.87 3.01 3.45
N SER A 73 -3.19 2.79 3.50
CA SER A 73 -3.97 2.35 2.34
C SER A 73 -3.99 3.42 1.25
N LEU A 74 -4.25 4.67 1.61
CA LEU A 74 -4.26 5.80 0.69
C LEU A 74 -2.89 5.97 0.02
N LEU A 75 -1.80 5.94 0.79
CA LEU A 75 -0.43 6.09 0.25
C LEU A 75 -0.05 4.96 -0.70
N THR A 76 -0.41 3.72 -0.36
CA THR A 76 -0.09 2.56 -1.20
C THR A 76 -0.83 2.61 -2.53
N ILE A 77 -2.11 2.99 -2.49
CA ILE A 77 -2.96 2.98 -3.68
C ILE A 77 -2.69 4.18 -4.58
N SER A 78 -2.23 5.29 -3.99
CA SER A 78 -1.75 6.47 -4.71
C SER A 78 -0.56 6.19 -5.63
N ILE A 79 0.17 5.09 -5.43
CA ILE A 79 1.33 4.74 -6.26
C ILE A 79 0.94 4.58 -7.74
N ASN A 80 -0.16 3.87 -8.02
CA ASN A 80 -0.53 3.60 -9.42
C ASN A 80 -1.03 4.84 -10.17
N PRO A 81 -1.88 5.71 -9.58
CA PRO A 81 -2.14 7.05 -10.10
C PRO A 81 -0.88 7.88 -10.39
N ILE A 82 0.13 7.83 -9.53
CA ILE A 82 1.42 8.51 -9.77
C ILE A 82 2.09 7.96 -11.03
N GLY A 83 2.12 6.63 -11.20
CA GLY A 83 2.64 6.00 -12.42
C GLY A 83 1.85 6.39 -13.68
N MET A 84 0.52 6.48 -13.59
CA MET A 84 -0.33 6.92 -14.70
C MET A 84 -0.07 8.39 -15.08
N ILE A 85 0.09 9.27 -14.09
CA ILE A 85 0.48 10.67 -14.34
C ILE A 85 1.85 10.74 -15.02
N LEU A 86 2.81 9.95 -14.55
CA LEU A 86 4.15 9.89 -15.15
C LEU A 86 4.09 9.39 -16.60
N TRP A 87 3.25 8.39 -16.87
CA TRP A 87 3.01 7.88 -18.21
C TRP A 87 2.42 8.95 -19.14
N ASP A 88 1.40 9.67 -18.67
CA ASP A 88 0.80 10.76 -19.45
C ASP A 88 1.79 11.89 -19.69
N PHE A 89 2.66 12.20 -18.70
CA PHE A 89 3.76 13.15 -18.85
C PHE A 89 4.78 12.71 -19.90
N ILE A 90 5.27 11.47 -19.85
CA ILE A 90 6.26 10.92 -20.80
C ILE A 90 5.72 10.94 -22.24
N ASN A 91 4.43 10.66 -22.42
CA ASN A 91 3.80 10.59 -23.74
C ASN A 91 3.19 11.92 -24.22
N TRP A 92 3.50 13.03 -23.56
CA TRP A 92 2.93 14.36 -23.85
C TRP A 92 1.40 14.41 -23.94
N ARG A 93 0.72 13.63 -23.09
CA ARG A 93 -0.74 13.67 -22.95
C ARG A 93 -1.17 14.73 -21.96
N HIS A 94 -2.44 15.11 -22.02
CA HIS A 94 -3.03 16.05 -21.05
C HIS A 94 -3.03 15.44 -19.64
N ILE A 95 -2.37 16.12 -18.69
CA ILE A 95 -2.31 15.67 -17.30
C ILE A 95 -3.60 16.06 -16.60
N ASN A 96 -4.41 15.06 -16.26
CA ASN A 96 -5.64 15.26 -15.50
C ASN A 96 -5.36 15.45 -14.00
N SER A 97 -6.38 15.90 -13.26
CA SER A 97 -6.32 15.98 -11.80
C SER A 97 -6.04 14.61 -11.18
N PHE A 98 -5.30 14.57 -10.07
CA PHE A 98 -4.95 13.33 -9.36
C PHE A 98 -6.17 12.44 -9.06
N ALA A 99 -7.30 13.04 -8.68
CA ALA A 99 -8.54 12.32 -8.40
C ALA A 99 -9.12 11.59 -9.63
N HIS A 100 -8.80 12.05 -10.84
CA HIS A 100 -9.29 11.44 -12.09
C HIS A 100 -8.79 10.01 -12.28
N TYR A 101 -7.59 9.70 -11.76
CA TYR A 101 -6.98 8.37 -11.89
C TYR A 101 -7.57 7.36 -10.88
N PHE A 102 -8.39 7.80 -9.92
CA PHE A 102 -9.09 6.92 -8.97
C PHE A 102 -10.42 6.44 -9.57
N THR A 103 -10.36 5.36 -10.32
CA THR A 103 -11.56 4.61 -10.75
C THR A 103 -12.29 3.96 -9.57
N LYS A 104 -13.53 3.50 -9.80
CA LYS A 104 -14.33 2.75 -8.82
C LYS A 104 -13.60 1.53 -8.24
N ALA A 105 -12.76 0.87 -9.04
CA ALA A 105 -11.98 -0.29 -8.60
C ALA A 105 -10.97 0.07 -7.51
N TYR A 106 -10.34 1.25 -7.58
CA TYR A 106 -9.38 1.67 -6.56
C TYR A 106 -10.03 1.88 -5.19
N TRP A 107 -11.27 2.35 -5.15
CA TRP A 107 -12.01 2.47 -3.88
C TRP A 107 -12.24 1.12 -3.21
N ILE A 108 -12.49 0.07 -4.00
CA ILE A 108 -12.60 -1.30 -3.49
C ILE A 108 -11.24 -1.79 -2.97
N ILE A 109 -10.17 -1.51 -3.70
CA ILE A 109 -8.81 -1.87 -3.29
C ILE A 109 -8.40 -1.12 -2.00
N ILE A 110 -8.82 0.14 -1.84
CA ILE A 110 -8.60 0.94 -0.60
C ILE A 110 -9.25 0.24 0.58
N LEU A 111 -10.50 -0.21 0.40
CA LEU A 111 -11.22 -0.90 1.46
C LEU A 111 -10.54 -2.23 1.83
N ILE A 112 -10.14 -3.03 0.84
CA ILE A 112 -9.49 -4.32 1.07
C ILE A 112 -8.14 -4.13 1.79
N HIS A 113 -7.32 -3.17 1.34
CA HIS A 113 -6.04 -2.85 1.96
C HIS A 113 -6.24 -2.39 3.42
N MET A 114 -7.18 -1.47 3.65
CA MET A 114 -7.48 -0.97 4.98
C MET A 114 -7.92 -2.11 5.92
N LEU A 115 -8.75 -3.04 5.44
CA LEU A 115 -9.18 -4.20 6.23
C LEU A 115 -8.03 -5.16 6.53
N LEU A 116 -7.15 -5.45 5.56
CA LEU A 116 -5.97 -6.30 5.76
C LEU A 116 -5.00 -5.70 6.77
N PHE A 117 -4.73 -4.40 6.64
CA PHE A 117 -3.86 -3.66 7.55
C PHE A 117 -4.46 -3.66 8.97
N TRP A 118 -5.75 -3.35 9.09
CA TRP A 118 -6.43 -3.33 10.38
C TRP A 118 -6.50 -4.71 11.02
N LEU A 119 -6.70 -5.78 10.23
CA LEU A 119 -6.69 -7.17 10.71
C LEU A 119 -5.31 -7.56 11.27
N GLY A 120 -4.22 -7.20 10.58
CA GLY A 120 -2.86 -7.36 11.10
C GLY A 120 -2.65 -6.60 12.41
N GLU A 121 -3.15 -5.39 12.46
CA GLU A 121 -3.11 -4.54 13.65
C GLU A 121 -3.99 -5.07 14.81
N GLU A 122 -5.05 -5.84 14.56
CA GLU A 122 -5.88 -6.41 15.63
C GLU A 122 -5.25 -7.69 16.19
N ILE A 123 -4.71 -8.54 15.32
CA ILE A 123 -4.05 -9.79 15.73
C ILE A 123 -2.79 -9.51 16.56
N GLY A 124 -1.97 -8.54 16.14
CA GLY A 124 -0.81 -8.19 16.97
C GLY A 124 -1.19 -7.61 18.34
N TYR A 125 -2.40 -7.04 18.47
CA TYR A 125 -2.86 -6.38 19.69
C TYR A 125 -3.33 -7.44 20.68
N GLN A 126 -4.07 -8.43 20.19
CA GLN A 126 -4.42 -9.63 20.96
C GLN A 126 -3.18 -10.35 21.46
N ASN A 127 -2.19 -10.59 20.57
CA ASN A 127 -0.94 -11.25 20.96
C ASN A 127 -0.11 -10.46 21.98
N SER A 128 -0.12 -9.12 21.94
CA SER A 128 0.55 -8.31 22.98
C SER A 128 -0.12 -8.43 24.35
N LYS A 129 -1.44 -8.61 24.38
CA LYS A 129 -2.23 -8.72 25.62
C LYS A 129 -2.12 -10.08 26.30
N GLU A 130 -1.79 -11.11 25.53
CA GLU A 130 -1.69 -12.50 26.01
C GLU A 130 -0.29 -12.83 26.56
N ASN A 131 0.70 -11.99 26.27
CA ASN A 131 2.09 -12.11 26.74
C ASN A 131 2.44 -11.20 27.93
N ASP A 132 1.46 -10.41 28.42
CA ASP A 132 1.52 -9.59 29.64
C ASP A 132 0.75 -10.29 30.79
#